data_AF-A0A0C3S165-F1
#
_entry.id   AF-A0A0C3S165-F1
#
_cell.length_a   1.000
_cell.length_b   1.000
_cell.length_c   1.000
_cell.angle_alpha   90.00
_cell.angle_beta   90.00
_cell.angle_gamma   90.00
#
_symmetry.space_group_name_H-M   'P 1'
#
loop_
_entity.id
_entity.type
_entity.pdbx_description
1 polymer ?
#
loop_
_entity_poly.entity_id
_entity_poly.type
_entity_poly.pdbx_seq_one_letter_code
_entity_poly.pdbx_strand_id
1 'polypeptide(L)'
;HWNSSMILSVDGRGIPVKYWPDVYKSLGRMKIKPKAWEAIKVEWGNWKLIVEARERYESLEAFWNAFRDDDGSHLGFQAILNILKDKRDEVDNADAQAAVRFFRGNLDHPDAKGAFRYTKTGQSFLLSKPSVIAQRWLAL
;
A
#
# COMPACT_ATOMS: atom_id res chain seq x y z
N HIS A 1 -6.43 -21.79 -7.27
CA HIS A 1 -7.31 -20.71 -6.76
C HIS A 1 -6.47 -19.62 -6.11
N TRP A 2 -6.07 -18.60 -6.88
CA TRP A 2 -5.19 -17.52 -6.39
C TRP A 2 -5.95 -16.43 -5.60
N ASN A 3 -7.27 -16.54 -5.49
CA ASN A 3 -8.17 -15.52 -4.94
C ASN A 3 -8.81 -15.94 -3.59
N SER A 4 -8.36 -17.03 -2.98
CA SER A 4 -8.89 -17.57 -1.72
C SER A 4 -7.75 -17.84 -0.74
N SER A 5 -7.86 -17.32 0.48
CA SER A 5 -6.92 -17.60 1.57
C SER A 5 -7.65 -18.31 2.72
N MET A 6 -7.00 -19.29 3.33
CA MET A 6 -7.54 -20.03 4.48
C MET A 6 -7.38 -19.28 5.81
N ILE A 7 -6.66 -18.15 5.82
CA ILE A 7 -6.40 -17.35 7.03
C ILE A 7 -7.71 -16.80 7.61
N LEU A 8 -8.65 -16.44 6.74
CA LEU A 8 -10.02 -16.13 7.08
C LEU A 8 -10.88 -17.28 6.56
N SER A 9 -11.37 -18.12 7.45
CA SER A 9 -12.30 -19.19 7.10
C SER A 9 -13.63 -18.99 7.82
N VAL A 10 -14.73 -19.11 7.08
CA VAL A 10 -16.07 -19.35 7.65
C VAL A 10 -16.39 -20.82 7.38
N ASP A 11 -16.64 -21.61 8.42
CA ASP A 11 -16.88 -23.05 8.33
C ASP A 11 -15.83 -23.81 7.49
N GLY A 12 -14.54 -23.50 7.70
CA GLY A 12 -13.42 -24.16 7.01
C GLY A 12 -13.23 -23.76 5.54
N ARG A 13 -14.00 -22.79 5.03
CA ARG A 13 -13.85 -22.27 3.66
C ARG A 13 -13.17 -20.91 3.67
N GLY A 14 -12.06 -20.81 2.94
CA GLY A 14 -11.33 -19.55 2.78
C GLY A 14 -12.20 -18.45 2.16
N ILE A 15 -12.23 -17.26 2.76
CA ILE A 15 -13.00 -16.13 2.26
C ILE A 15 -12.30 -15.59 1.00
N PRO A 16 -13.01 -15.49 -0.14
CA PRO A 16 -12.47 -14.84 -1.33
C PRO A 16 -12.07 -13.38 -1.08
N VAL A 17 -10.93 -12.94 -1.61
CA VAL A 17 -10.37 -11.59 -1.38
C VAL A 17 -11.36 -10.46 -1.65
N LYS A 18 -12.27 -10.63 -2.63
CA LYS A 18 -13.33 -9.65 -2.94
C LYS A 18 -14.27 -9.33 -1.78
N TYR A 19 -14.43 -10.23 -0.81
CA TYR A 19 -15.30 -10.03 0.36
C TYR A 19 -14.53 -9.54 1.60
N TRP A 20 -13.20 -9.46 1.53
CA TRP A 20 -12.40 -8.95 2.64
C TRP A 20 -12.72 -7.50 3.02
N PRO A 21 -13.10 -6.58 2.09
CA PRO A 21 -13.58 -5.25 2.44
C PRO A 21 -14.87 -5.26 3.29
N ASP A 22 -15.79 -6.19 3.04
CA ASP A 22 -17.04 -6.29 3.79
C ASP A 22 -16.81 -6.91 5.17
N VAL A 23 -15.90 -7.89 5.25
CA VAL A 23 -15.38 -8.40 6.53
C VAL A 23 -14.71 -7.26 7.32
N TYR A 24 -13.85 -6.48 6.68
CA TYR A 24 -13.20 -5.30 7.26
C TYR A 24 -14.21 -4.30 7.87
N LYS A 25 -15.29 -4.00 7.14
CA LYS A 25 -16.34 -3.06 7.59
C LYS A 25 -17.24 -3.62 8.69
N SER A 26 -17.49 -4.93 8.69
CA SER A 26 -18.40 -5.58 9.66
C SER A 26 -17.73 -5.98 10.98
N LEU A 27 -16.40 -5.89 11.04
CA LEU A 27 -15.58 -6.40 12.15
C LEU A 27 -15.69 -5.69 13.49
N GLY A 28 -16.19 -4.44 13.53
CA GLY A 28 -16.56 -3.81 14.81
C GLY A 28 -17.60 -4.61 15.61
N ARG A 29 -18.26 -5.59 14.97
CA ARG A 29 -19.27 -6.48 15.56
C ARG A 29 -18.78 -7.92 15.81
N MET A 30 -17.59 -8.29 15.31
CA MET A 30 -17.04 -9.65 15.44
C MET A 30 -15.90 -9.69 16.47
N LYS A 31 -15.95 -10.65 17.40
CA LYS A 31 -14.92 -10.84 18.46
C LYS A 31 -13.64 -11.50 17.91
N ILE A 32 -12.98 -10.89 16.92
CA ILE A 32 -11.68 -11.38 16.43
C ILE A 32 -10.57 -10.94 17.38
N LYS A 33 -9.61 -11.84 17.66
CA LYS A 33 -8.43 -11.53 18.48
C LYS A 33 -7.59 -10.43 17.79
N PRO A 34 -7.14 -9.38 18.51
CA PRO A 34 -6.43 -8.25 17.90
C PRO A 34 -5.21 -8.60 17.05
N LYS A 35 -4.43 -9.62 17.43
CA LYS A 35 -3.24 -10.05 16.67
C LYS A 35 -3.59 -10.75 15.35
N ALA A 36 -4.69 -11.50 15.31
CA ALA A 36 -5.17 -12.13 14.08
C ALA A 36 -5.65 -11.08 13.08
N TRP A 37 -6.24 -10.00 13.59
CA TRP A 37 -6.69 -8.89 12.77
C TRP A 37 -5.54 -8.15 12.08
N GLU A 38 -4.47 -7.82 12.80
CA GLU A 38 -3.32 -7.15 12.19
C GLU A 38 -2.68 -8.00 11.08
N ALA A 39 -2.58 -9.32 11.28
CA ALA A 39 -2.07 -10.23 10.25
C ALA A 39 -2.97 -10.24 9.00
N ILE A 40 -4.30 -10.31 9.18
CA ILE A 40 -5.28 -10.25 8.08
C ILE A 40 -5.15 -8.92 7.32
N LYS A 41 -5.02 -7.81 8.04
CA LYS A 41 -4.93 -6.47 7.44
C LYS A 41 -3.67 -6.32 6.60
N VAL A 42 -2.54 -6.81 7.09
CA VAL A 42 -1.27 -6.84 6.33
C VAL A 42 -1.43 -7.68 5.07
N GLU A 43 -1.99 -8.88 5.19
CA GLU A 43 -2.19 -9.79 4.07
C GLU A 43 -3.11 -9.19 3.01
N TRP A 44 -4.20 -8.55 3.43
CA TRP A 44 -5.11 -7.85 2.54
C TRP A 44 -4.40 -6.75 1.76
N GLY A 45 -3.59 -5.94 2.44
CA GLY A 45 -2.83 -4.87 1.81
C GLY A 45 -1.82 -5.39 0.78
N ASN A 46 -1.16 -6.51 1.07
CA ASN A 46 -0.25 -7.17 0.15
C ASN A 46 -0.99 -7.66 -1.11
N TRP A 47 -2.13 -8.34 -0.94
CA TRP A 47 -2.96 -8.81 -2.05
C TRP A 47 -3.49 -7.67 -2.91
N LYS A 48 -4.00 -6.62 -2.27
CA LYS A 48 -4.50 -5.43 -2.95
C LYS A 48 -3.43 -4.83 -3.84
N LEU A 49 -2.19 -4.70 -3.37
CA LEU A 49 -1.10 -4.13 -4.14
C LEU A 49 -0.82 -4.91 -5.43
N ILE A 50 -0.85 -6.25 -5.36
CA ILE A 50 -0.62 -7.11 -6.52
C ILE A 50 -1.79 -7.03 -7.51
N VAL A 51 -3.03 -7.01 -7.01
CA VAL A 51 -4.22 -6.87 -7.86
C VAL A 51 -4.19 -5.53 -8.60
N GLU A 52 -3.96 -4.43 -7.90
CA GLU A 52 -3.85 -3.10 -8.51
C GLU A 52 -2.69 -3.02 -9.50
N ALA A 53 -1.56 -3.67 -9.23
CA ALA A 53 -0.46 -3.77 -10.17
C ALA A 53 -0.84 -4.57 -11.42
N ARG A 54 -1.54 -5.69 -11.25
CA ARG A 54 -2.03 -6.50 -12.38
C ARG A 54 -2.99 -5.73 -13.26
N GLU A 55 -3.91 -4.95 -12.69
CA GLU A 55 -4.89 -4.14 -13.44
C GLU A 55 -4.25 -3.08 -14.36
N ARG A 56 -2.98 -2.71 -14.13
CA ARG A 56 -2.22 -1.79 -15.01
C ARG A 56 -1.74 -2.45 -16.30
N TYR A 57 -1.74 -3.78 -16.38
CA TYR A 57 -1.35 -4.52 -17.57
C TYR A 57 -2.59 -4.89 -18.39
N GLU A 58 -2.44 -4.92 -19.71
CA GLU A 58 -3.51 -5.32 -20.63
C GLU A 58 -3.98 -6.77 -20.44
N SER A 59 -3.07 -7.68 -20.08
CA SER A 59 -3.33 -9.11 -20.00
C SER A 59 -2.56 -9.78 -18.87
N LEU A 60 -3.01 -10.96 -18.45
CA LEU A 60 -2.37 -11.70 -17.35
C LEU A 60 -1.00 -12.19 -17.79
N GLU A 61 -0.87 -12.54 -19.06
CA GLU A 61 0.40 -12.87 -19.69
C GLU A 61 1.36 -11.68 -19.70
N ALA A 62 0.89 -10.47 -20.06
CA ALA A 62 1.72 -9.26 -20.02
C ALA A 62 2.23 -8.96 -18.61
N PHE A 63 1.38 -9.13 -17.59
CA PHE A 63 1.78 -9.03 -16.19
C PHE A 63 2.88 -10.05 -15.84
N TRP A 64 2.67 -11.33 -16.14
CA TRP A 64 3.67 -12.35 -15.81
C TRP A 64 4.96 -12.19 -16.60
N ASN A 65 4.89 -11.75 -17.86
CA ASN A 65 6.07 -11.43 -18.67
C ASN A 65 6.88 -10.28 -18.08
N ALA A 66 6.22 -9.30 -17.46
CA ALA A 66 6.91 -8.21 -16.77
C ALA A 66 7.56 -8.63 -15.44
N PHE A 67 7.18 -9.79 -14.90
CA PHE A 67 7.70 -10.35 -13.64
C PHE A 67 8.30 -11.72 -13.89
N ARG A 68 9.35 -11.77 -14.70
CA ARG A 68 10.20 -12.94 -14.91
C ARG A 68 11.54 -12.76 -14.24
N ASP A 69 12.15 -13.87 -13.83
CA ASP A 69 13.57 -13.92 -13.51
C ASP A 69 14.43 -14.02 -14.79
N ASP A 70 15.74 -13.99 -14.61
CA ASP A 70 16.72 -14.05 -15.70
C ASP A 70 16.65 -15.37 -16.49
N ASP A 71 16.14 -16.45 -15.86
CA ASP A 71 15.92 -17.76 -16.47
C ASP A 71 14.57 -17.83 -17.22
N GLY A 72 13.80 -16.74 -17.23
CA GLY A 72 12.52 -16.62 -17.91
C GLY A 72 11.33 -17.22 -17.16
N SER A 73 11.52 -17.69 -15.93
CA SER A 73 10.48 -18.20 -15.05
C SER A 73 9.73 -17.08 -14.35
N HIS A 74 8.45 -17.29 -14.03
CA HIS A 74 7.65 -16.28 -13.34
C HIS A 74 8.11 -16.10 -11.89
N LEU A 75 8.25 -14.85 -11.46
CA LEU A 75 8.55 -14.52 -10.08
C LEU A 75 7.43 -14.97 -9.13
N GLY A 76 7.84 -15.46 -7.96
CA GLY A 76 6.92 -15.80 -6.88
C GLY A 76 6.23 -14.56 -6.29
N PHE A 77 5.10 -14.79 -5.61
CA PHE A 77 4.29 -13.74 -4.98
C PHE A 77 5.10 -12.74 -4.15
N GLN A 78 5.98 -13.24 -3.26
CA GLN A 78 6.77 -12.37 -2.38
C GLN A 78 7.81 -11.54 -3.16
N ALA A 79 8.38 -12.09 -4.23
CA ALA A 79 9.35 -11.37 -5.06
C ALA A 79 8.66 -10.23 -5.82
N ILE A 80 7.50 -10.49 -6.42
CA ILE A 80 6.67 -9.46 -7.06
C ILE A 80 6.27 -8.40 -6.05
N LEU A 81 5.81 -8.81 -4.86
CA LEU A 81 5.41 -7.89 -3.80
C LEU A 81 6.56 -6.95 -3.38
N ASN A 82 7.77 -7.48 -3.24
CA ASN A 82 8.95 -6.67 -2.89
C ASN A 82 9.24 -5.66 -4.00
N ILE A 83 9.30 -6.09 -5.26
CA ILE A 83 9.51 -5.19 -6.40
C ILE A 83 8.47 -4.06 -6.45
N LEU A 84 7.20 -4.38 -6.18
CA LEU A 84 6.13 -3.38 -6.16
C LEU A 84 6.26 -2.40 -4.99
N LYS A 85 6.69 -2.87 -3.82
CA LYS A 85 6.95 -2.01 -2.65
C LYS A 85 8.13 -1.10 -2.91
N ASP A 86 9.23 -1.63 -3.43
CA ASP A 86 10.44 -0.87 -3.74
C ASP A 86 10.14 0.23 -4.77
N LYS A 87 9.45 -0.11 -5.87
CA LYS A 87 9.01 0.88 -6.88
C LYS A 87 8.14 1.97 -6.28
N ARG A 88 7.21 1.62 -5.39
CA ARG A 88 6.35 2.62 -4.74
C ARG A 88 7.19 3.53 -3.83
N ASP A 89 8.09 2.95 -3.05
CA ASP A 89 8.94 3.70 -2.14
C ASP A 89 9.91 4.60 -2.92
N GLU A 90 10.41 4.18 -4.09
CA GLU A 90 11.18 5.02 -5.02
C GLU A 90 10.39 6.23 -5.51
N VAL A 91 9.16 6.03 -5.98
CA VAL A 91 8.27 7.11 -6.44
C VAL A 91 7.93 8.07 -5.28
N ASP A 92 7.52 7.53 -4.13
CA ASP A 92 7.22 8.32 -2.94
C ASP A 92 8.44 9.15 -2.49
N ASN A 93 9.65 8.60 -2.58
CA ASN A 93 10.87 9.32 -2.26
C ASN A 93 11.17 10.41 -3.29
N ALA A 94 10.98 10.15 -4.59
CA ALA A 94 11.19 11.13 -5.64
C ALA A 94 10.23 12.33 -5.48
N ASP A 95 8.95 12.06 -5.23
CA ASP A 95 7.93 13.10 -5.03
C ASP A 95 8.16 13.88 -3.74
N ALA A 96 8.53 13.20 -2.64
CA ALA A 96 8.87 13.88 -1.40
C ALA A 96 10.11 14.79 -1.57
N GLN A 97 11.13 14.33 -2.30
CA GLN A 97 12.29 15.16 -2.62
C GLN A 97 11.94 16.33 -3.53
N ALA A 98 11.04 16.15 -4.50
CA ALA A 98 10.54 17.23 -5.34
C ALA A 98 9.87 18.31 -4.50
N ALA A 99 9.00 17.93 -3.55
CA ALA A 99 8.38 18.86 -2.61
C ALA A 99 9.43 19.62 -1.78
N VAL A 100 10.41 18.90 -1.20
CA VAL A 100 11.48 19.53 -0.41
C VAL A 100 12.27 20.53 -1.27
N ARG A 101 12.63 20.18 -2.51
CA ARG A 101 13.34 21.09 -3.43
C ARG A 101 12.50 22.31 -3.79
N PHE A 102 11.21 22.11 -4.08
CA PHE A 102 10.28 23.19 -4.43
C PHE A 102 10.17 24.22 -3.30
N PHE A 103 10.08 23.76 -2.05
CA PHE A 103 10.06 24.63 -0.87
C PHE A 103 11.46 24.93 -0.30
N ARG A 104 12.50 24.93 -1.15
CA ARG A 104 13.86 25.38 -0.83
C ARG A 104 14.49 24.68 0.38
N GLY A 105 14.21 23.39 0.54
CA GLY A 105 14.68 22.58 1.65
C GLY A 105 13.83 22.65 2.92
N ASN A 106 12.74 23.43 2.93
CA ASN A 106 11.91 23.64 4.12
C ASN A 106 10.42 23.39 3.83
N LEU A 107 9.90 22.23 4.24
CA LEU A 107 8.47 21.91 4.08
C LEU A 107 7.53 22.75 4.98
N ASP A 108 8.09 23.54 5.90
CA ASP A 108 7.35 24.53 6.71
C ASP A 108 7.45 25.95 6.14
N HIS A 109 7.90 26.10 4.89
CA HIS A 109 7.97 27.40 4.23
C HIS A 109 6.58 28.07 4.19
N PRO A 110 6.46 29.40 4.35
CA PRO A 110 5.17 30.09 4.31
C PRO A 110 4.31 29.77 3.08
N ASP A 111 4.95 29.60 1.91
CA ASP A 111 4.29 29.22 0.66
C ASP A 111 3.65 27.82 0.69
N ALA A 112 4.13 26.91 1.54
CA ALA A 112 3.53 25.59 1.74
C ALA A 112 2.21 25.68 2.52
N LYS A 113 1.88 26.82 3.14
CA LYS A 113 0.61 27.07 3.86
C LYS A 113 0.24 25.97 4.86
N GLY A 114 1.25 25.36 5.49
CA GLY A 114 1.06 24.26 6.44
C GLY A 114 0.63 22.91 5.83
N ALA A 115 0.67 22.74 4.51
CA ALA A 115 0.25 21.51 3.82
C ALA A 115 0.96 20.24 4.32
N PHE A 116 2.21 20.39 4.80
CA PHE A 116 3.02 19.31 5.33
C PHE A 116 3.00 19.21 6.85
N ARG A 117 2.01 19.80 7.53
CA ARG A 117 1.83 19.66 8.98
C ARG A 117 0.65 18.76 9.32
N TYR A 118 0.73 18.14 10.49
CA TYR A 118 -0.39 17.44 11.10
C TYR A 118 -0.50 17.75 12.59
N THR A 119 -1.72 17.72 13.11
CA THR A 119 -1.98 17.97 14.53
C THR A 119 -2.17 16.64 15.25
N LYS A 120 -1.44 16.46 16.36
CA LYS A 120 -1.62 15.35 17.29
C LYS A 120 -1.63 15.90 18.70
N THR A 121 -2.67 15.56 19.48
CA THR A 121 -2.83 16.01 20.88
C THR A 121 -2.65 17.52 21.05
N GLY A 122 -3.23 18.32 20.16
CA GLY A 122 -3.15 19.79 20.18
C GLY A 122 -1.81 20.39 19.72
N GLN A 123 -0.80 19.56 19.47
CA GLN A 123 0.51 19.99 18.99
C GLN A 123 0.64 19.77 17.49
N SER A 124 1.34 20.68 16.81
CA SER A 124 1.52 20.66 15.35
C SER A 124 2.91 20.18 14.98
N PHE A 125 2.97 19.09 14.22
CA PHE A 125 4.20 18.41 13.80
C PHE A 125 4.38 18.48 12.29
N LEU A 126 5.64 18.58 11.85
CA LEU A 126 5.99 18.46 10.44
C LEU A 126 5.95 16.98 10.02
N LEU A 127 5.48 16.72 8.80
CA LEU A 127 5.55 15.41 8.20
C LEU A 127 7.01 15.03 7.91
N SER A 128 7.36 13.78 8.23
CA SER A 128 8.70 13.22 8.01
C SER A 128 8.71 11.96 7.16
N LYS A 129 7.56 11.32 6.95
CA LYS A 129 7.45 10.09 6.16
C LYS A 129 7.33 10.42 4.67
N PRO A 130 8.24 9.94 3.80
CA PRO A 130 8.21 10.24 2.36
C PRO A 130 6.86 9.96 1.70
N SER A 131 6.26 8.80 1.96
CA SER A 131 4.94 8.43 1.41
C SER A 131 3.82 9.41 1.77
N VAL A 132 3.83 9.96 2.98
CA VAL A 132 2.82 10.94 3.41
C VAL A 132 3.12 12.32 2.83
N ILE A 133 4.40 12.68 2.70
CA ILE A 133 4.83 13.93 2.05
C ILE A 133 4.45 13.89 0.57
N ALA A 134 4.78 12.81 -0.15
CA ALA A 134 4.40 12.60 -1.55
C ALA A 134 2.89 12.70 -1.75
N GLN A 135 2.10 12.04 -0.91
CA GLN A 135 0.64 12.14 -0.97
C GLN A 135 0.14 13.58 -0.83
N ARG A 136 0.74 14.39 0.05
CA ARG A 136 0.37 15.81 0.21
C ARG A 136 0.83 16.64 -0.97
N TRP A 137 2.03 16.39 -1.47
CA TRP A 137 2.62 17.09 -2.62
C TRP A 137 1.78 16.93 -3.88
N LEU A 138 1.36 15.70 -4.20
CA LEU A 138 0.53 15.41 -5.37
C LEU A 138 -0.90 15.94 -5.27
N ALA A 139 -1.30 16.45 -4.11
CA ALA A 139 -2.63 17.00 -3.84
C ALA A 139 -2.64 18.54 -3.72
N LEU A 140 -1.49 19.20 -3.90
CA LEU A 140 -1.38 20.68 -3.94
C LEU A 140 -1.75 21.23 -5.32
#